data_AF-A0A7F8QQS4-F1
#
_entry.id   AF-A0A7F8QQS4-F1
#
_cell.length_a   1.000
_cell.length_b   1.000
_cell.length_c   1.000
_cell.angle_alpha   90.00
_cell.angle_beta   90.00
_cell.angle_gamma   90.00
#
_symmetry.space_group_name_H-M   'P 1'
#
loop_
_entity.id
_entity.type
_entity.pdbx_description
1 polymer ?
#
loop_
_entity_poly.entity_id
_entity_poly.type
_entity_poly.pdbx_seq_one_letter_code
_entity_poly.pdbx_strand_id
1 'polypeptide(L)'
;MGSESTYSECETFTDEDTSTLVHPELQTEGDADSAGGSAVPSECLDAMEDPGQGALLLLPGRSHLHSQSIVTVIGGEEHFEDYGEGSEAELSLETLCNGEHGCRDPAFPTPSTDPLAAKLHSILTDEAFEFYCSQCHKQINRLEDLSARLNDLEKNSPAKRLSSRKVARHLHQSGALTMDALQDPAPDLVDGMEEDIADKVVFLEKRVSELEKDTAANGEQHSRLRQENLQLVHRANALEEQLKEQELRACEMALEEARRHRELVCKMERERSIEVESLQARLQQLDEENGELRSCTPCLKANIERLEEEKQKLLDEIEELSLRLSDEQENRRKLGDRLSHERHQFQRDKEATQELIEDLRKQLEHLQLFKLEAEQRKGRGSSMGLQEYNSRARESELEQEVRRLKQDNRNLKEQNDELNGQIINLSIQGAKNLFSTSFSESLAAEISSVSRDELMDAIQKQEEINFRLQDYIDRIIVAIMETNPSILEVK
;
A
#
# COMPACT_ATOMS: atom_id res chain seq x y z
N MET A 1 -0.99 9.73 43.82
CA MET A 1 -2.03 9.89 42.78
C MET A 1 -1.35 9.55 41.45
N GLY A 2 -1.16 8.30 41.03
CA GLY A 2 -1.94 7.09 41.26
C GLY A 2 -2.77 6.81 40.02
N SER A 3 -2.18 6.12 39.03
CA SER A 3 -2.90 5.27 38.06
C SER A 3 -1.87 4.54 37.17
N GLU A 4 -1.48 3.36 37.65
CA GLU A 4 -1.01 2.24 36.83
C GLU A 4 -2.14 1.78 35.90
N SER A 5 -1.82 1.36 34.68
CA SER A 5 -2.64 0.41 33.93
C SER A 5 -1.72 -0.58 33.22
N THR A 6 -1.90 -1.82 33.61
CA THR A 6 -1.21 -3.05 33.27
C THR A 6 -1.44 -3.50 31.83
N TYR A 7 -0.36 -3.93 31.18
CA TYR A 7 -0.34 -4.68 29.93
C TYR A 7 -0.75 -6.14 30.22
N SER A 8 -1.64 -6.70 29.39
CA SER A 8 -2.20 -8.04 29.54
C SER A 8 -1.57 -8.97 28.49
N GLU A 9 -0.61 -9.79 28.90
CA GLU A 9 -0.08 -10.90 28.09
C GLU A 9 -0.77 -12.20 28.53
N CYS A 10 -1.38 -12.89 27.57
CA CYS A 10 -1.88 -14.25 27.75
C CYS A 10 -0.89 -15.21 27.06
N GLU A 11 0.03 -15.78 27.84
CA GLU A 11 0.76 -17.00 27.48
C GLU A 11 -0.07 -18.21 27.92
N THR A 12 -0.33 -19.14 26.99
CA THR A 12 -0.81 -20.48 27.31
C THR A 12 0.22 -21.49 26.83
N PHE A 13 0.98 -22.02 27.79
CA PHE A 13 1.76 -23.25 27.69
C PHE A 13 0.84 -24.47 27.82
N THR A 14 1.06 -25.49 27.00
CA THR A 14 0.70 -26.88 27.32
C THR A 14 1.86 -27.78 26.87
N ASP A 15 2.72 -28.12 27.82
CA ASP A 15 3.57 -29.32 27.77
C ASP A 15 2.77 -30.48 28.35
N GLU A 16 2.71 -31.61 27.65
CA GLU A 16 2.60 -32.92 28.31
C GLU A 16 3.08 -34.03 27.36
N ASP A 17 4.36 -34.40 27.52
CA ASP A 17 4.91 -35.68 27.13
C ASP A 17 4.32 -36.79 28.02
N THR A 18 3.84 -37.88 27.42
CA THR A 18 3.77 -39.17 28.12
C THR A 18 4.25 -40.33 27.26
N SER A 19 5.09 -41.12 27.90
CA SER A 19 6.03 -42.06 27.36
C SER A 19 5.43 -43.30 26.67
N THR A 20 6.16 -43.71 25.65
CA THR A 20 6.29 -45.05 25.07
C THR A 20 6.43 -46.18 26.11
N LEU A 21 5.71 -47.28 25.91
CA LEU A 21 6.04 -48.62 26.44
C LEU A 21 6.13 -49.65 25.29
N VAL A 22 7.04 -50.60 25.49
CA VAL A 22 7.72 -51.48 24.52
C VAL A 22 7.09 -52.89 24.46
N HIS A 23 6.80 -53.39 23.24
CA HIS A 23 6.84 -54.76 22.64
C HIS A 23 6.22 -56.01 23.39
N PRO A 24 5.97 -57.20 22.75
CA PRO A 24 6.49 -57.75 21.47
C PRO A 24 5.53 -58.57 20.52
N GLU A 25 6.01 -58.74 19.28
CA GLU A 25 5.93 -59.89 18.33
C GLU A 25 4.61 -60.67 18.06
N LEU A 26 4.22 -60.75 16.79
CA LEU A 26 4.17 -62.01 16.00
C LEU A 26 3.80 -61.75 14.52
N GLN A 27 4.58 -62.35 13.62
CA GLN A 27 4.38 -62.42 12.17
C GLN A 27 3.15 -63.28 11.81
N THR A 28 2.42 -62.94 10.75
CA THR A 28 1.94 -63.92 9.77
C THR A 28 1.64 -63.23 8.42
N GLU A 29 2.13 -63.85 7.35
CA GLU A 29 1.98 -63.49 5.93
C GLU A 29 0.54 -63.57 5.41
N GLY A 30 0.27 -62.91 4.28
CA GLY A 30 -0.93 -63.15 3.48
C GLY A 30 -1.10 -62.18 2.33
N ASP A 31 -0.66 -62.59 1.13
CA ASP A 31 -0.98 -62.00 -0.17
C ASP A 31 -2.48 -61.84 -0.42
N ALA A 32 -2.90 -60.75 -1.05
CA ALA A 32 -4.03 -60.74 -2.01
C ALA A 32 -4.15 -59.39 -2.74
N ASP A 33 -3.83 -59.40 -4.04
CA ASP A 33 -4.33 -58.46 -5.04
C ASP A 33 -5.86 -58.59 -5.19
N SER A 34 -6.58 -57.48 -5.39
CA SER A 34 -7.60 -57.37 -6.45
C SER A 34 -8.26 -55.99 -6.54
N ALA A 35 -8.33 -55.52 -7.78
CA ALA A 35 -9.07 -54.38 -8.28
C ALA A 35 -10.58 -54.63 -8.39
N GLY A 36 -11.36 -53.56 -8.58
CA GLY A 36 -12.70 -53.65 -9.18
C GLY A 36 -13.71 -52.66 -8.62
N GLY A 37 -14.07 -51.66 -9.43
CA GLY A 37 -15.09 -50.65 -9.12
C GLY A 37 -16.53 -51.07 -9.42
N SER A 38 -17.46 -50.15 -9.12
CA SER A 38 -18.63 -49.77 -9.92
C SER A 38 -19.81 -49.33 -9.05
N ALA A 39 -20.21 -48.07 -9.23
CA ALA A 39 -21.56 -47.50 -9.33
C ALA A 39 -22.72 -48.00 -8.40
N VAL A 40 -23.20 -47.03 -7.60
CA VAL A 40 -24.57 -46.55 -7.23
C VAL A 40 -25.78 -47.09 -8.05
N PRO A 41 -27.07 -46.74 -7.74
CA PRO A 41 -27.72 -46.10 -6.56
C PRO A 41 -29.11 -46.70 -6.16
N SER A 42 -29.74 -46.20 -5.09
CA SER A 42 -31.22 -46.23 -4.86
C SER A 42 -31.53 -45.31 -3.66
N GLU A 43 -32.15 -44.13 -3.78
CA GLU A 43 -33.53 -43.71 -4.13
C GLU A 43 -34.34 -43.29 -2.88
N CYS A 44 -35.25 -42.34 -3.14
CA CYS A 44 -36.45 -41.96 -2.37
C CYS A 44 -36.27 -40.94 -1.21
N LEU A 45 -37.10 -39.91 -0.98
CA LEU A 45 -38.23 -39.18 -1.62
C LEU A 45 -38.73 -38.23 -0.48
N ASP A 46 -38.91 -36.91 -0.69
CA ASP A 46 -40.21 -36.17 -0.75
C ASP A 46 -41.05 -36.18 0.56
N ALA A 47 -41.78 -35.14 1.02
CA ALA A 47 -42.21 -33.84 0.50
C ALA A 47 -43.02 -33.07 1.60
N MET A 48 -43.49 -31.87 1.23
CA MET A 48 -44.66 -31.09 1.75
C MET A 48 -44.42 -30.18 2.98
N GLU A 49 -44.35 -28.85 2.86
CA GLU A 49 -45.39 -27.80 2.58
C GLU A 49 -46.46 -27.60 3.69
N ASP A 50 -46.46 -26.42 4.33
CA ASP A 50 -47.67 -25.61 4.59
C ASP A 50 -47.31 -24.10 4.83
N PRO A 51 -48.09 -23.11 4.32
CA PRO A 51 -47.77 -21.69 4.34
C PRO A 51 -48.68 -20.85 5.26
N GLY A 52 -48.21 -19.67 5.70
CA GLY A 52 -49.03 -18.75 6.51
C GLY A 52 -48.54 -17.30 6.46
N GLN A 53 -49.43 -16.41 6.02
CA GLN A 53 -49.20 -15.01 5.63
C GLN A 53 -48.92 -14.02 6.78
N GLY A 54 -48.21 -12.93 6.45
CA GLY A 54 -48.14 -11.72 7.28
C GLY A 54 -47.32 -10.61 6.60
N ALA A 55 -48.01 -9.70 5.92
CA ALA A 55 -47.49 -8.67 5.01
C ALA A 55 -46.54 -7.63 5.64
N LEU A 56 -45.67 -7.02 4.81
CA LEU A 56 -45.74 -5.60 4.41
C LEU A 56 -44.64 -5.23 3.39
N LEU A 57 -45.11 -4.93 2.17
CA LEU A 57 -44.74 -3.82 1.27
C LEU A 57 -43.30 -3.63 0.72
N LEU A 58 -43.22 -3.76 -0.61
CA LEU A 58 -42.66 -2.82 -1.62
C LEU A 58 -41.17 -2.44 -1.50
N LEU A 59 -40.29 -2.54 -2.49
CA LEU A 59 -40.30 -2.89 -3.91
C LEU A 59 -38.83 -3.21 -4.31
N PRO A 60 -38.60 -3.87 -5.46
CA PRO A 60 -37.36 -4.55 -5.84
C PRO A 60 -36.50 -3.71 -6.80
N GLY A 61 -35.27 -4.19 -7.05
CA GLY A 61 -34.58 -3.85 -8.30
C GLY A 61 -33.07 -4.01 -8.33
N ARG A 62 -32.51 -5.16 -7.93
CA ARG A 62 -31.13 -5.54 -8.31
C ARG A 62 -31.21 -6.74 -9.24
N SER A 63 -31.16 -6.49 -10.54
CA SER A 63 -31.06 -7.54 -11.57
C SER A 63 -29.59 -7.93 -11.74
N HIS A 64 -29.20 -8.99 -11.04
CA HIS A 64 -28.12 -9.87 -11.49
C HIS A 64 -28.71 -10.82 -12.55
N LEU A 65 -28.12 -10.83 -13.74
CA LEU A 65 -28.31 -11.89 -14.72
C LEU A 65 -27.08 -12.78 -14.73
N HIS A 66 -27.30 -14.00 -14.23
CA HIS A 66 -26.64 -15.25 -14.62
C HIS A 66 -26.79 -15.39 -16.17
N SER A 67 -25.91 -15.96 -16.97
CA SER A 67 -25.07 -17.15 -16.84
C SER A 67 -24.32 -17.30 -18.18
N GLN A 68 -23.09 -17.84 -18.20
CA GLN A 68 -22.68 -18.91 -19.12
C GLN A 68 -21.18 -19.19 -18.96
N SER A 69 -20.88 -20.37 -18.44
CA SER A 69 -19.58 -21.01 -18.50
C SER A 69 -19.39 -21.59 -19.91
N ILE A 70 -18.37 -21.13 -20.63
CA ILE A 70 -17.79 -21.82 -21.78
C ILE A 70 -16.29 -21.89 -21.54
N VAL A 71 -15.81 -23.11 -21.35
CA VAL A 71 -14.39 -23.46 -21.47
C VAL A 71 -14.08 -23.59 -22.96
N THR A 72 -13.17 -22.76 -23.45
CA THR A 72 -12.50 -22.96 -24.73
C THR A 72 -11.00 -22.82 -24.51
N VAL A 73 -10.31 -23.96 -24.57
CA VAL A 73 -8.86 -24.07 -24.75
C VAL A 73 -8.60 -23.85 -26.23
N ILE A 74 -7.99 -22.73 -26.60
CA ILE A 74 -7.27 -22.56 -27.88
C ILE A 74 -6.05 -21.70 -27.59
N GLY A 75 -4.86 -22.30 -27.78
CA GLY A 75 -3.58 -21.63 -27.62
C GLY A 75 -3.32 -20.57 -28.69
N GLY A 76 -2.56 -19.55 -28.29
CA GLY A 76 -2.01 -18.51 -29.15
C GLY A 76 -0.96 -17.75 -28.36
N GLU A 77 0.21 -17.59 -28.97
CA GLU A 77 1.48 -17.13 -28.40
C GLU A 77 1.38 -15.75 -27.71
N GLU A 78 1.82 -15.67 -26.46
CA GLU A 78 2.04 -14.40 -25.75
C GLU A 78 3.49 -13.95 -25.95
N HIS A 79 3.68 -12.88 -26.73
CA HIS A 79 4.93 -12.11 -26.74
C HIS A 79 4.98 -11.24 -25.49
N PHE A 80 5.93 -11.50 -24.60
CA PHE A 80 6.25 -10.64 -23.47
C PHE A 80 7.09 -9.45 -23.97
N GLU A 81 6.61 -8.22 -23.77
CA GLU A 81 7.43 -7.01 -23.85
C GLU A 81 8.19 -6.84 -22.52
N ASP A 82 9.49 -7.02 -22.61
CA ASP A 82 10.47 -6.82 -21.54
C ASP A 82 10.71 -5.31 -21.35
N TYR A 83 10.33 -4.75 -20.21
CA TYR A 83 10.69 -3.39 -19.84
C TYR A 83 12.06 -3.42 -19.15
N GLY A 84 13.10 -3.24 -19.95
CA GLY A 84 14.47 -3.07 -19.47
C GLY A 84 14.62 -1.83 -18.57
N GLU A 85 15.28 -2.05 -17.44
CA GLU A 85 15.79 -1.02 -16.52
C GLU A 85 16.68 0.00 -17.26
N GLY A 86 16.30 1.27 -17.16
CA GLY A 86 17.13 2.40 -17.56
C GLY A 86 17.81 3.02 -16.34
N SER A 87 19.11 2.78 -16.24
CA SER A 87 20.07 3.32 -15.27
C SER A 87 19.91 4.82 -15.00
N GLU A 88 20.13 5.18 -13.73
CA GLU A 88 20.38 6.54 -13.27
C GLU A 88 21.49 7.23 -14.09
N ALA A 89 21.24 8.47 -14.50
CA ALA A 89 22.26 9.39 -14.97
C ALA A 89 21.96 10.78 -14.36
N GLU A 90 22.67 11.07 -13.29
CA GLU A 90 22.88 12.42 -12.79
C GLU A 90 23.37 13.33 -13.92
N LEU A 91 22.69 14.45 -14.15
CA LEU A 91 23.29 15.64 -14.76
C LEU A 91 22.83 16.87 -14.00
N SER A 92 23.57 17.18 -12.95
CA SER A 92 23.66 18.54 -12.42
C SER A 92 24.42 19.42 -13.42
N LEU A 93 23.89 20.62 -13.71
CA LEU A 93 24.76 21.77 -13.94
C LEU A 93 24.05 23.06 -13.52
N GLU A 94 24.52 23.63 -12.42
CA GLU A 94 24.25 25.00 -12.01
C GLU A 94 25.08 26.01 -12.84
N THR A 95 24.60 27.26 -12.85
CA THR A 95 25.34 28.54 -12.96
C THR A 95 25.52 29.16 -14.34
N LEU A 96 24.84 30.29 -14.59
CA LEU A 96 25.47 31.61 -14.75
C LEU A 96 24.45 32.76 -14.87
N CYS A 97 24.66 33.78 -14.05
CA CYS A 97 23.87 34.99 -13.90
C CYS A 97 24.16 36.08 -14.96
N ASN A 98 23.26 37.08 -14.96
CA ASN A 98 23.37 38.50 -15.35
C ASN A 98 22.93 38.94 -16.76
N GLY A 99 21.94 39.85 -16.76
CA GLY A 99 22.16 41.21 -17.27
C GLY A 99 21.34 41.67 -18.48
N GLU A 100 20.46 42.65 -18.21
CA GLU A 100 20.02 43.74 -19.09
C GLU A 100 18.77 43.60 -20.00
N HIS A 101 18.03 44.71 -20.02
CA HIS A 101 16.73 44.95 -20.61
C HIS A 101 16.74 45.01 -22.15
N GLY A 102 15.66 44.52 -22.77
CA GLY A 102 15.36 44.80 -24.18
C GLY A 102 14.00 44.26 -24.61
N CYS A 103 13.02 45.15 -24.77
CA CYS A 103 11.71 44.87 -25.34
C CYS A 103 11.83 44.32 -26.78
N ARG A 104 11.23 43.16 -27.08
CA ARG A 104 10.97 42.71 -28.45
C ARG A 104 9.76 41.77 -28.52
N ASP A 105 8.93 42.00 -29.53
CA ASP A 105 7.63 41.38 -29.85
C ASP A 105 7.58 39.83 -29.78
N PRO A 106 6.39 39.22 -29.57
CA PRO A 106 6.24 37.77 -29.59
C PRO A 106 6.34 37.27 -31.03
N ALA A 107 7.45 36.60 -31.36
CA ALA A 107 7.56 35.81 -32.57
C ALA A 107 6.77 34.50 -32.40
N PHE A 108 5.84 34.25 -33.33
CA PHE A 108 5.16 32.96 -33.49
C PHE A 108 6.19 31.82 -33.62
N PRO A 109 6.02 30.67 -32.93
CA PRO A 109 6.89 29.54 -33.15
C PRO A 109 6.56 28.90 -34.51
N THR A 110 7.59 28.78 -35.35
CA THR A 110 7.58 27.93 -36.55
C THR A 110 7.42 26.46 -36.15
N PRO A 111 6.66 25.65 -36.92
CA PRO A 111 6.41 24.26 -36.57
C PRO A 111 7.68 23.41 -36.76
N SER A 112 7.98 22.58 -35.76
CA SER A 112 9.05 21.58 -35.82
C SER A 112 8.71 20.49 -36.82
N THR A 113 9.67 20.12 -37.67
CA THR A 113 9.58 19.05 -38.68
C THR A 113 9.72 17.65 -38.08
N ASP A 114 9.16 17.41 -36.90
CA ASP A 114 9.23 16.11 -36.22
C ASP A 114 7.85 15.40 -36.28
N PRO A 115 7.71 14.27 -37.00
CA PRO A 115 6.43 13.58 -37.19
C PRO A 115 5.78 13.11 -35.89
N LEU A 116 6.57 12.92 -34.82
CA LEU A 116 6.09 12.49 -33.50
C LEU A 116 5.51 13.66 -32.69
N ALA A 117 6.12 14.85 -32.78
CA ALA A 117 5.62 16.05 -32.11
C ALA A 117 4.27 16.51 -32.72
N ALA A 118 4.11 16.40 -34.04
CA ALA A 118 2.85 16.71 -34.71
C ALA A 118 1.72 15.72 -34.32
N LYS A 119 2.05 14.43 -34.12
CA LYS A 119 1.09 13.41 -33.67
C LYS A 119 0.69 13.61 -32.22
N LEU A 120 1.64 13.93 -31.34
CA LEU A 120 1.37 14.23 -29.94
C LEU A 120 0.56 15.51 -29.76
N HIS A 121 0.85 16.56 -30.54
CA HIS A 121 0.03 17.77 -30.55
C HIS A 121 -1.39 17.50 -31.05
N SER A 122 -1.56 16.66 -32.08
CA SER A 122 -2.88 16.27 -32.59
C SER A 122 -3.68 15.47 -31.56
N ILE A 123 -3.04 14.53 -30.86
CA ILE A 123 -3.67 13.70 -29.82
C ILE A 123 -4.03 14.56 -28.61
N LEU A 124 -3.14 15.45 -28.16
CA LEU A 124 -3.40 16.38 -27.07
C LEU A 124 -4.50 17.40 -27.41
N THR A 125 -4.63 17.82 -28.67
CA THR A 125 -5.75 18.68 -29.08
C THR A 125 -7.07 17.91 -29.18
N ASP A 126 -7.08 16.66 -29.62
CA ASP A 126 -8.30 15.84 -29.71
C ASP A 126 -8.81 15.45 -28.31
N GLU A 127 -7.92 15.05 -27.41
CA GLU A 127 -8.28 14.71 -26.01
C GLU A 127 -8.64 15.96 -25.18
N ALA A 128 -8.12 17.14 -25.51
CA ALA A 128 -8.51 18.38 -24.85
C ALA A 128 -9.96 18.80 -25.15
N PHE A 129 -10.61 18.27 -26.19
CA PHE A 129 -12.03 18.54 -26.48
C PHE A 129 -13.00 17.53 -25.84
N GLU A 130 -12.53 16.38 -25.36
CA GLU A 130 -13.41 15.35 -24.80
C GLU A 130 -13.64 15.47 -23.28
N PHE A 131 -12.96 16.39 -22.59
CA PHE A 131 -13.05 16.50 -21.12
C PHE A 131 -13.49 17.87 -20.59
N TYR A 132 -14.38 18.57 -21.30
CA TYR A 132 -15.13 19.67 -20.69
C TYR A 132 -16.48 19.15 -20.17
N CYS A 133 -16.74 19.38 -18.88
CA CYS A 133 -18.08 19.23 -18.33
C CYS A 133 -19.10 19.90 -19.26
N SER A 134 -20.20 19.21 -19.61
CA SER A 134 -21.22 19.71 -20.55
C SER A 134 -21.76 21.10 -20.18
N GLN A 135 -21.59 21.51 -18.92
CA GLN A 135 -21.93 22.84 -18.41
C GLN A 135 -20.87 23.91 -18.75
N CYS A 136 -19.58 23.56 -18.75
CA CYS A 136 -18.48 24.44 -19.17
C CYS A 136 -18.53 24.70 -20.69
N HIS A 137 -18.80 23.68 -21.50
CA HIS A 137 -18.93 23.83 -22.94
C HIS A 137 -20.11 24.76 -23.31
N LYS A 138 -21.25 24.64 -22.62
CA LYS A 138 -22.38 25.58 -22.78
C LYS A 138 -22.05 27.00 -22.36
N GLN A 139 -21.21 27.18 -21.35
CA GLN A 139 -20.79 28.50 -20.88
C GLN A 139 -19.83 29.17 -21.87
N ILE A 140 -18.90 28.41 -22.45
CA ILE A 140 -17.97 28.87 -23.48
C ILE A 140 -18.74 29.28 -24.74
N ASN A 141 -19.64 28.43 -25.24
CA ASN A 141 -20.47 28.77 -26.42
C ASN A 141 -21.33 30.02 -26.19
N ARG A 142 -21.83 30.24 -24.96
CA ARG A 142 -22.55 31.47 -24.60
C ARG A 142 -21.65 32.71 -24.59
N LEU A 143 -20.40 32.57 -24.14
CA LEU A 143 -19.42 33.66 -24.14
C LEU A 143 -18.98 34.00 -25.57
N GLU A 144 -18.83 32.99 -26.42
CA GLU A 144 -18.52 33.18 -27.84
C GLU A 144 -19.69 33.85 -28.59
N ASP A 145 -20.93 33.45 -28.33
CA ASP A 145 -22.13 34.13 -28.88
C ASP A 145 -22.23 35.58 -28.38
N LEU A 146 -21.93 35.83 -27.10
CA LEU A 146 -21.86 37.19 -26.54
C LEU A 146 -20.75 38.03 -27.19
N SER A 147 -19.58 37.43 -27.44
CA SER A 147 -18.45 38.08 -28.10
C SER A 147 -18.77 38.42 -29.56
N ALA A 148 -19.45 37.51 -30.29
CA ALA A 148 -19.92 37.75 -31.64
C ALA A 148 -20.96 38.88 -31.68
N ARG A 149 -21.94 38.85 -30.76
CA ARG A 149 -22.98 39.88 -30.66
C ARG A 149 -22.43 41.23 -30.23
N LEU A 150 -21.42 41.27 -29.36
CA LEU A 150 -20.71 42.51 -28.98
C LEU A 150 -19.90 43.07 -30.15
N ASN A 151 -19.22 42.22 -30.92
CA ASN A 151 -18.53 42.63 -32.15
C ASN A 151 -19.50 43.18 -33.21
N ASP A 152 -20.65 42.55 -33.37
CA ASP A 152 -21.68 43.04 -34.29
C ASP A 152 -22.32 44.33 -33.80
N LEU A 153 -22.49 44.50 -32.49
CA LEU A 153 -22.91 45.77 -31.89
C LEU A 153 -21.83 46.85 -32.04
N GLU A 154 -20.54 46.51 -31.96
CA GLU A 154 -19.45 47.46 -32.16
C GLU A 154 -19.34 47.89 -33.62
N LYS A 155 -19.52 46.96 -34.57
CA LYS A 155 -19.53 47.22 -36.01
C LYS A 155 -20.78 47.98 -36.48
N ASN A 156 -21.93 47.78 -35.81
CA ASN A 156 -23.20 48.43 -36.15
C ASN A 156 -23.59 49.60 -35.22
N SER A 157 -22.78 49.91 -34.20
CA SER A 157 -23.05 51.07 -33.35
C SER A 157 -22.65 52.36 -34.07
N PRO A 158 -23.51 53.40 -34.08
CA PRO A 158 -23.07 54.72 -34.49
C PRO A 158 -22.10 55.23 -33.42
N ALA A 159 -20.79 55.14 -33.69
CA ALA A 159 -19.73 55.75 -32.89
C ALA A 159 -19.79 57.29 -32.96
N LYS A 160 -20.90 57.86 -32.46
CA LYS A 160 -21.11 59.28 -32.27
C LYS A 160 -21.59 59.49 -30.84
N ARG A 161 -20.66 59.45 -29.89
CA ARG A 161 -20.79 60.34 -28.73
C ARG A 161 -20.81 61.76 -29.30
N LEU A 162 -22.00 62.34 -29.43
CA LEU A 162 -22.17 63.78 -29.58
C LEU A 162 -21.56 64.42 -28.32
N SER A 163 -20.30 64.81 -28.41
CA SER A 163 -19.64 65.60 -27.38
C SER A 163 -20.44 66.90 -27.18
N SER A 164 -20.93 67.10 -25.96
CA SER A 164 -21.69 68.26 -25.47
C SER A 164 -21.07 69.62 -25.85
N ARG A 165 -19.79 69.66 -26.25
CA ARG A 165 -19.11 70.87 -26.75
C ARG A 165 -19.54 71.36 -28.13
N LYS A 166 -20.14 70.53 -29.00
CA LYS A 166 -20.57 70.97 -30.36
C LYS A 166 -21.98 71.55 -30.37
N VAL A 167 -22.88 71.08 -29.51
CA VAL A 167 -24.26 71.59 -29.39
C VAL A 167 -24.28 72.98 -28.72
N ALA A 168 -23.42 73.21 -27.72
CA ALA A 168 -23.28 74.52 -27.07
C ALA A 168 -22.84 75.61 -28.07
N ARG A 169 -21.95 75.31 -29.03
CA ARG A 169 -21.49 76.31 -30.02
C ARG A 169 -22.53 76.66 -31.09
N HIS A 170 -23.49 75.77 -31.39
CA HIS A 170 -24.58 76.07 -32.31
C HIS A 170 -25.64 76.97 -31.67
N LEU A 171 -25.95 76.79 -30.38
CA LEU A 171 -26.88 77.65 -29.65
C LEU A 171 -26.33 79.08 -29.44
N HIS A 172 -25.02 79.23 -29.25
CA HIS A 172 -24.39 80.56 -29.17
C HIS A 172 -24.27 81.30 -30.52
N GLN A 173 -24.35 80.60 -31.67
CA GLN A 173 -24.37 81.24 -32.99
C GLN A 173 -25.79 81.62 -33.46
N SER A 174 -26.83 80.93 -32.99
CA SER A 174 -28.22 81.24 -33.36
C SER A 174 -28.89 82.30 -32.47
N GLY A 175 -28.28 82.67 -31.34
CA GLY A 175 -28.82 83.68 -30.41
C GLY A 175 -28.34 85.12 -30.66
N ALA A 176 -27.53 85.38 -31.68
CA ALA A 176 -26.87 86.68 -31.91
C ALA A 176 -27.52 87.56 -33.01
N LEU A 177 -28.68 87.19 -33.55
CA LEU A 177 -29.31 87.90 -34.68
C LEU A 177 -30.72 88.49 -34.42
N THR A 178 -31.14 88.62 -33.16
CA THR A 178 -32.48 89.17 -32.87
C THR A 178 -32.45 90.11 -31.67
N MET A 179 -31.68 91.20 -31.73
CA MET A 179 -31.88 92.43 -30.93
C MET A 179 -30.96 93.55 -31.47
N ASP A 180 -31.11 93.92 -32.74
CA ASP A 180 -30.56 95.19 -33.26
C ASP A 180 -31.34 95.68 -34.48
N ALA A 181 -32.61 96.05 -34.24
CA ALA A 181 -33.47 96.74 -35.19
C ALA A 181 -34.35 97.74 -34.44
N LEU A 182 -33.71 98.68 -33.74
CA LEU A 182 -34.34 99.89 -33.24
C LEU A 182 -33.52 101.09 -33.72
N GLN A 183 -33.68 101.44 -34.99
CA GLN A 183 -33.32 102.77 -35.47
C GLN A 183 -34.02 103.07 -36.81
N ASP A 184 -35.16 103.77 -36.78
CA ASP A 184 -35.50 104.80 -37.78
C ASP A 184 -36.67 105.67 -37.29
N PRO A 185 -36.47 106.96 -36.91
CA PRO A 185 -37.54 107.94 -36.85
C PRO A 185 -37.56 108.75 -38.16
N ALA A 186 -38.54 108.48 -39.01
CA ALA A 186 -38.85 109.27 -40.21
C ALA A 186 -40.05 110.21 -39.94
N PRO A 187 -40.16 111.34 -40.66
CA PRO A 187 -40.37 112.67 -40.06
C PRO A 187 -41.82 113.16 -40.11
N ASP A 188 -42.03 114.27 -39.38
CA ASP A 188 -43.22 115.14 -39.33
C ASP A 188 -44.06 115.19 -40.62
N LEU A 189 -45.36 114.97 -40.45
CA LEU A 189 -46.41 115.44 -41.34
C LEU A 189 -47.37 116.29 -40.52
N VAL A 190 -47.02 117.57 -40.39
CA VAL A 190 -47.93 118.65 -39.99
C VAL A 190 -48.45 119.29 -41.28
N ASP A 191 -49.72 119.05 -41.60
CA ASP A 191 -50.69 119.99 -42.24
C ASP A 191 -51.95 119.16 -42.57
N GLY A 192 -53.20 119.52 -42.29
CA GLY A 192 -53.80 120.74 -41.80
C GLY A 192 -55.29 120.66 -42.13
N MET A 193 -56.17 120.58 -41.14
CA MET A 193 -57.54 121.11 -41.16
C MET A 193 -57.91 121.42 -39.71
N GLU A 194 -58.40 122.63 -39.44
CA GLU A 194 -59.03 122.97 -38.16
C GLU A 194 -60.24 122.06 -37.93
N GLU A 195 -60.03 120.97 -37.19
CA GLU A 195 -61.10 120.21 -36.55
C GLU A 195 -61.45 120.87 -35.22
N ASP A 196 -62.74 121.17 -35.04
CA ASP A 196 -63.32 121.83 -33.88
C ASP A 196 -62.86 121.20 -32.56
N ILE A 197 -62.47 122.04 -31.58
CA ILE A 197 -61.98 121.61 -30.26
C ILE A 197 -62.99 120.67 -29.57
N ALA A 198 -64.29 120.85 -29.82
CA ALA A 198 -65.37 120.02 -29.31
C ALA A 198 -65.30 118.57 -29.81
N ASP A 199 -65.03 118.35 -31.11
CA ASP A 199 -64.91 117.01 -31.69
C ASP A 199 -63.67 116.28 -31.15
N LYS A 200 -62.58 117.01 -30.89
CA LYS A 200 -61.39 116.48 -30.21
C LYS A 200 -61.68 116.06 -28.78
N VAL A 201 -62.50 116.80 -28.03
CA VAL A 201 -62.90 116.44 -26.66
C VAL A 201 -63.78 115.19 -26.67
N VAL A 202 -64.80 115.11 -27.53
CA VAL A 202 -65.67 113.92 -27.64
C VAL A 202 -64.88 112.68 -28.09
N PHE A 203 -63.93 112.85 -29.01
CA PHE A 203 -63.01 111.79 -29.39
C PHE A 203 -62.14 111.34 -28.20
N LEU A 204 -61.59 112.26 -27.43
CA LEU A 204 -60.81 111.96 -26.23
C LEU A 204 -61.66 111.28 -25.15
N GLU A 205 -62.90 111.70 -24.91
CA GLU A 205 -63.82 111.06 -23.95
C GLU A 205 -64.16 109.63 -24.37
N LYS A 206 -64.45 109.40 -25.66
CA LYS A 206 -64.66 108.07 -26.20
C LYS A 206 -63.39 107.21 -26.06
N ARG A 207 -62.22 107.79 -26.36
CA ARG A 207 -60.92 107.13 -26.22
C ARG A 207 -60.62 106.78 -24.76
N VAL A 208 -60.94 107.67 -23.82
CA VAL A 208 -60.82 107.43 -22.39
C VAL A 208 -61.77 106.32 -21.95
N SER A 209 -63.03 106.33 -22.40
CA SER A 209 -63.99 105.25 -22.09
C SER A 209 -63.58 103.89 -22.67
N GLU A 210 -63.00 103.87 -23.88
CA GLU A 210 -62.41 102.66 -24.47
C GLU A 210 -61.23 102.18 -23.64
N LEU A 211 -60.32 103.08 -23.25
CA LEU A 211 -59.19 102.75 -22.38
C LEU A 211 -59.64 102.26 -21.01
N GLU A 212 -60.69 102.83 -20.42
CA GLU A 212 -61.28 102.36 -19.15
C GLU A 212 -61.83 100.94 -19.30
N LYS A 213 -62.54 100.64 -20.38
CA LYS A 213 -63.02 99.29 -20.68
C LYS A 213 -61.86 98.31 -20.91
N ASP A 214 -60.84 98.72 -21.65
CA ASP A 214 -59.65 97.91 -21.91
C ASP A 214 -58.86 97.66 -20.61
N THR A 215 -58.74 98.66 -19.72
CA THR A 215 -58.10 98.49 -18.41
C THR A 215 -58.89 97.55 -17.50
N ALA A 216 -60.23 97.59 -17.54
CA ALA A 216 -61.08 96.66 -16.81
C ALA A 216 -60.97 95.22 -17.35
N ALA A 217 -61.04 95.03 -18.67
CA ALA A 217 -60.88 93.73 -19.32
C ALA A 217 -59.48 93.13 -19.08
N ASN A 218 -58.43 93.97 -19.17
CA ASN A 218 -57.06 93.58 -18.82
C ASN A 218 -56.94 93.21 -17.34
N GLY A 219 -57.63 93.93 -16.44
CA GLY A 219 -57.68 93.60 -15.01
C GLY A 219 -58.31 92.23 -14.74
N GLU A 220 -59.42 91.91 -15.40
CA GLU A 220 -60.05 90.59 -15.33
C GLU A 220 -59.16 89.48 -15.90
N GLN A 221 -58.57 89.71 -17.08
CA GLN A 221 -57.61 88.76 -17.68
C GLN A 221 -56.42 88.53 -16.76
N HIS A 222 -55.88 89.59 -16.15
CA HIS A 222 -54.80 89.48 -15.18
C HIS A 222 -55.24 88.66 -13.96
N SER A 223 -56.46 88.85 -13.45
CA SER A 223 -56.98 88.06 -12.32
C SER A 223 -57.14 86.58 -12.68
N ARG A 224 -57.65 86.26 -13.88
CA ARG A 224 -57.78 84.87 -14.36
C ARG A 224 -56.42 84.20 -14.51
N LEU A 225 -55.47 84.87 -15.18
CA LEU A 225 -54.10 84.37 -15.32
C LEU A 225 -53.42 84.19 -13.96
N ARG A 226 -53.66 85.07 -12.97
CA ARG A 226 -53.15 84.89 -11.59
C ARG A 226 -53.72 83.63 -10.96
N GLN A 227 -55.02 83.35 -11.11
CA GLN A 227 -55.66 82.17 -10.55
C GLN A 227 -55.17 80.88 -11.23
N GLU A 228 -55.07 80.87 -12.56
CA GLU A 228 -54.54 79.75 -13.33
C GLU A 228 -53.07 79.50 -12.98
N ASN A 229 -52.25 80.54 -12.87
CA ASN A 229 -50.85 80.43 -12.44
C ASN A 229 -50.75 79.83 -11.03
N LEU A 230 -51.58 80.28 -10.09
CA LEU A 230 -51.64 79.72 -8.75
C LEU A 230 -51.99 78.22 -8.76
N GLN A 231 -52.97 77.80 -9.57
CA GLN A 231 -53.34 76.39 -9.72
C GLN A 231 -52.19 75.57 -10.33
N LEU A 232 -51.51 76.10 -11.35
CA LEU A 232 -50.35 75.44 -11.95
C LEU A 232 -49.20 75.29 -10.95
N VAL A 233 -48.95 76.31 -10.12
CA VAL A 233 -47.95 76.25 -9.05
C VAL A 233 -48.30 75.16 -8.03
N HIS A 234 -49.56 75.09 -7.56
CA HIS A 234 -49.98 74.02 -6.64
C HIS A 234 -49.84 72.63 -7.27
N ARG A 235 -50.20 72.48 -8.54
CA ARG A 235 -50.04 71.22 -9.27
C ARG A 235 -48.57 70.85 -9.46
N ALA A 236 -47.70 71.80 -9.80
CA ALA A 236 -46.26 71.58 -9.92
C ALA A 236 -45.68 71.13 -8.59
N ASN A 237 -45.98 71.82 -7.49
CA ASN A 237 -45.52 71.46 -6.15
C ASN A 237 -45.97 70.05 -5.74
N ALA A 238 -47.23 69.68 -6.01
CA ALA A 238 -47.72 68.33 -5.72
C ALA A 238 -47.00 67.25 -6.53
N LEU A 239 -46.68 67.51 -7.80
CA LEU A 239 -45.89 66.59 -8.64
C LEU A 239 -44.43 66.51 -8.17
N GLU A 240 -43.84 67.62 -7.73
CA GLU A 240 -42.49 67.63 -7.15
C GLU A 240 -42.42 66.83 -5.85
N GLU A 241 -43.42 66.93 -4.98
CA GLU A 241 -43.52 66.13 -3.76
C GLU A 241 -43.66 64.64 -4.08
N GLN A 242 -44.52 64.28 -5.06
CA GLN A 242 -44.65 62.90 -5.52
C GLN A 242 -43.36 62.35 -6.11
N LEU A 243 -42.64 63.14 -6.90
CA LEU A 243 -41.35 62.74 -7.47
C LEU A 243 -40.32 62.51 -6.36
N LYS A 244 -40.20 63.43 -5.40
CA LYS A 244 -39.29 63.28 -4.25
C LYS A 244 -39.63 62.03 -3.42
N GLU A 245 -40.91 61.77 -3.20
CA GLU A 245 -41.35 60.58 -2.46
C GLU A 245 -41.07 59.29 -3.24
N GLN A 246 -41.24 59.29 -4.57
CA GLN A 246 -40.86 58.15 -5.42
C GLN A 246 -39.35 57.93 -5.46
N GLU A 247 -38.56 58.99 -5.55
CA GLU A 247 -37.10 58.94 -5.50
C GLU A 247 -36.63 58.35 -4.15
N LEU A 248 -37.18 58.83 -3.04
CA LEU A 248 -36.88 58.31 -1.71
C LEU A 248 -37.24 56.83 -1.58
N ARG A 249 -38.45 56.43 -2.00
CA ARG A 249 -38.87 55.02 -2.01
C ARG A 249 -37.94 54.14 -2.87
N ALA A 250 -37.55 54.62 -4.06
CA ALA A 250 -36.65 53.89 -4.94
C ALA A 250 -35.25 53.75 -4.31
N CYS A 251 -34.75 54.80 -3.67
CA CYS A 251 -33.50 54.76 -2.92
C CYS A 251 -33.56 53.78 -1.73
N GLU A 252 -34.63 53.78 -0.96
CA GLU A 252 -34.82 52.85 0.16
C GLU A 252 -34.83 51.40 -0.31
N MET A 253 -35.64 51.08 -1.34
CA MET A 253 -35.66 49.73 -1.92
C MET A 253 -34.29 49.30 -2.45
N ALA A 254 -33.57 50.18 -3.14
CA ALA A 254 -32.23 49.87 -3.65
C ALA A 254 -31.22 49.62 -2.52
N LEU A 255 -31.31 50.36 -1.41
CA LEU A 255 -30.46 50.15 -0.24
C LEU A 255 -30.79 48.83 0.47
N GLU A 256 -32.08 48.48 0.59
CA GLU A 256 -32.52 47.21 1.15
C GLU A 256 -32.04 46.01 0.32
N GLU A 257 -32.21 46.05 -1.00
CA GLU A 257 -31.71 45.00 -1.90
C GLU A 257 -30.18 44.90 -1.85
N ALA A 258 -29.46 46.03 -1.86
CA ALA A 258 -28.01 46.05 -1.72
C ALA A 258 -27.56 45.48 -0.35
N ARG A 259 -28.36 45.63 0.71
CA ARG A 259 -28.10 45.02 2.01
C ARG A 259 -28.35 43.51 1.97
N ARG A 260 -29.47 43.05 1.41
CA ARG A 260 -29.79 41.63 1.25
C ARG A 260 -28.73 40.89 0.43
N HIS A 261 -28.29 41.48 -0.68
CA HIS A 261 -27.23 40.93 -1.51
C HIS A 261 -25.90 40.80 -0.74
N ARG A 262 -25.52 41.84 0.03
CA ARG A 262 -24.32 41.79 0.88
C ARG A 262 -24.41 40.68 1.92
N GLU A 263 -25.55 40.53 2.58
CA GLU A 263 -25.77 39.48 3.58
C GLU A 263 -25.68 38.08 2.96
N LEU A 264 -26.27 37.86 1.78
CA LEU A 264 -26.20 36.60 1.04
C LEU A 264 -24.76 36.26 0.61
N VAL A 265 -24.04 37.23 0.07
CA VAL A 265 -22.63 37.05 -0.32
C VAL A 265 -21.79 36.70 0.90
N CYS A 266 -21.93 37.43 2.01
CA CYS A 266 -21.20 37.11 3.24
C CYS A 266 -21.54 35.72 3.80
N LYS A 267 -22.79 35.24 3.63
CA LYS A 267 -23.19 33.89 4.04
C LYS A 267 -22.49 32.85 3.16
N MET A 268 -22.53 33.02 1.84
CA MET A 268 -21.86 32.14 0.89
C MET A 268 -20.34 32.09 1.08
N GLU A 269 -19.70 33.23 1.35
CA GLU A 269 -18.26 33.29 1.63
C GLU A 269 -17.89 32.52 2.89
N ARG A 270 -18.72 32.57 3.94
CA ARG A 270 -18.52 31.78 5.16
C ARG A 270 -18.70 30.29 4.91
N GLU A 271 -19.78 29.90 4.22
CA GLU A 271 -20.03 28.49 3.86
C GLU A 271 -18.88 27.92 3.03
N ARG A 272 -18.42 28.67 2.03
CA ARG A 272 -17.23 28.31 1.23
C ARG A 272 -15.98 28.18 2.11
N SER A 273 -15.75 29.11 3.03
CA SER A 273 -14.57 29.06 3.91
C SER A 273 -14.58 27.82 4.79
N ILE A 274 -15.73 27.47 5.37
CA ILE A 274 -15.90 26.25 6.18
C ILE A 274 -15.68 24.99 5.33
N GLU A 275 -16.20 24.96 4.10
CA GLU A 275 -15.99 23.83 3.19
C GLU A 275 -14.51 23.67 2.81
N VAL A 276 -13.82 24.78 2.53
CA VAL A 276 -12.38 24.78 2.27
C VAL A 276 -11.60 24.28 3.48
N GLU A 277 -11.90 24.75 4.68
CA GLU A 277 -11.26 24.30 5.93
C GLU A 277 -11.50 22.80 6.18
N SER A 278 -12.72 22.32 5.96
CA SER A 278 -13.07 20.90 6.08
C SER A 278 -12.28 20.02 5.10
N LEU A 279 -12.20 20.44 3.83
CA LEU A 279 -11.41 19.73 2.82
C LEU A 279 -9.91 19.78 3.12
N GLN A 280 -9.40 20.92 3.61
CA GLN A 280 -8.01 21.05 4.04
C GLN A 280 -7.67 20.11 5.21
N ALA A 281 -8.53 20.03 6.22
CA ALA A 281 -8.35 19.10 7.33
C ALA A 281 -8.37 17.64 6.86
N ARG A 282 -9.26 17.30 5.93
CA ARG A 282 -9.31 15.94 5.36
C ARG A 282 -8.05 15.61 4.54
N LEU A 283 -7.52 16.57 3.80
CA LEU A 283 -6.26 16.40 3.07
C LEU A 283 -5.09 16.20 4.03
N GLN A 284 -4.98 17.02 5.09
CA GLN A 284 -3.94 16.86 6.12
C GLN A 284 -3.99 15.48 6.78
N GLN A 285 -5.18 15.00 7.13
CA GLN A 285 -5.35 13.66 7.69
C GLN A 285 -4.86 12.57 6.70
N LEU A 286 -5.21 12.68 5.42
CA LEU A 286 -4.76 11.73 4.42
C LEU A 286 -3.25 11.80 4.18
N ASP A 287 -2.64 12.99 4.27
CA ASP A 287 -1.19 13.16 4.16
C ASP A 287 -0.47 12.55 5.36
N GLU A 288 -1.02 12.68 6.57
CA GLU A 288 -0.52 12.04 7.80
C GLU A 288 -0.60 10.50 7.68
N GLU A 289 -1.77 9.94 7.34
CA GLU A 289 -1.96 8.50 7.12
C GLU A 289 -1.01 7.96 6.03
N ASN A 290 -0.83 8.69 4.92
CA ASN A 290 0.14 8.32 3.89
C ASN A 290 1.59 8.39 4.39
N GLY A 291 1.92 9.39 5.22
CA GLY A 291 3.22 9.51 5.87
C GLY A 291 3.52 8.31 6.76
N GLU A 292 2.56 7.89 7.58
CA GLU A 292 2.66 6.71 8.43
C GLU A 292 2.88 5.43 7.60
N LEU A 293 2.06 5.21 6.56
CA LEU A 293 2.22 4.05 5.66
C LEU A 293 3.58 4.04 4.97
N ARG A 294 4.06 5.20 4.50
CA ARG A 294 5.40 5.35 3.91
C ARG A 294 6.49 5.03 4.93
N SER A 295 6.32 5.39 6.20
CA SER A 295 7.29 5.11 7.26
C SER A 295 7.33 3.62 7.67
N CYS A 296 6.20 2.91 7.62
CA CYS A 296 6.13 1.48 7.92
C CYS A 296 6.71 0.61 6.80
N THR A 297 6.66 1.09 5.55
CA THR A 297 7.08 0.33 4.36
C THR A 297 8.54 -0.16 4.44
N PRO A 298 9.56 0.66 4.79
CA PRO A 298 10.95 0.21 4.95
C PRO A 298 11.12 -0.89 6.00
N CYS A 299 10.44 -0.78 7.15
CA CYS A 299 10.53 -1.78 8.21
C CYS A 299 9.97 -3.14 7.75
N LEU A 300 8.84 -3.12 7.03
CA LEU A 300 8.27 -4.33 6.46
C LEU A 300 9.17 -4.93 5.37
N LYS A 301 9.77 -4.10 4.51
CA LYS A 301 10.74 -4.57 3.50
C LYS A 301 11.96 -5.24 4.14
N ALA A 302 12.56 -4.62 5.15
CA ALA A 302 13.69 -5.20 5.87
C ALA A 302 13.32 -6.54 6.56
N ASN A 303 12.11 -6.66 7.08
CA ASN A 303 11.62 -7.92 7.65
C ASN A 303 11.43 -9.00 6.57
N ILE A 304 10.92 -8.64 5.39
CA ILE A 304 10.81 -9.55 4.25
C ILE A 304 12.19 -10.05 3.83
N GLU A 305 13.15 -9.14 3.62
CA GLU A 305 14.53 -9.48 3.24
C GLU A 305 15.18 -10.44 4.25
N ARG A 306 15.04 -10.16 5.55
CA ARG A 306 15.55 -11.06 6.61
C ARG A 306 14.92 -12.46 6.55
N LEU A 307 13.60 -12.53 6.36
CA LEU A 307 12.90 -13.82 6.25
C LEU A 307 13.28 -14.57 4.97
N GLU A 308 13.55 -13.86 3.88
CA GLU A 308 14.05 -14.44 2.63
C GLU A 308 15.46 -15.01 2.81
N GLU A 309 16.34 -14.32 3.54
CA GLU A 309 17.66 -14.84 3.90
C GLU A 309 17.58 -16.09 4.80
N GLU A 310 16.71 -16.07 5.82
CA GLU A 310 16.48 -17.23 6.69
C GLU A 310 15.95 -18.42 5.90
N LYS A 311 14.99 -18.19 5.00
CA LYS A 311 14.48 -19.22 4.08
C LYS A 311 15.60 -19.79 3.22
N GLN A 312 16.45 -18.95 2.63
CA GLN A 312 17.54 -19.42 1.79
C GLN A 312 18.54 -20.28 2.59
N LYS A 313 18.92 -19.84 3.79
CA LYS A 313 19.79 -20.62 4.69
C LYS A 313 19.22 -21.99 5.02
N LEU A 314 17.92 -22.08 5.30
CA LEU A 314 17.25 -23.34 5.58
C LEU A 314 17.17 -24.24 4.34
N LEU A 315 16.97 -23.67 3.14
CA LEU A 315 17.02 -24.44 1.89
C LEU A 315 18.40 -25.03 1.66
N ASP A 316 19.46 -24.24 1.83
CA ASP A 316 20.84 -24.69 1.68
C ASP A 316 21.17 -25.82 2.70
N GLU A 317 20.68 -25.71 3.94
CA GLU A 317 20.84 -26.76 4.96
C GLU A 317 20.07 -28.05 4.61
N ILE A 318 18.84 -27.93 4.09
CA ILE A 318 18.06 -29.08 3.62
C ILE A 318 18.77 -29.78 2.46
N GLU A 319 19.34 -29.03 1.53
CA GLU A 319 20.11 -29.59 0.41
C GLU A 319 21.36 -30.33 0.90
N GLU A 320 22.10 -29.74 1.85
CA GLU A 320 23.28 -30.37 2.44
C GLU A 320 22.91 -31.67 3.18
N LEU A 321 21.86 -31.65 4.01
CA LEU A 321 21.38 -32.84 4.72
C LEU A 321 20.86 -33.91 3.76
N SER A 322 20.21 -33.51 2.67
CA SER A 322 19.73 -34.43 1.63
C SER A 322 20.90 -35.12 0.92
N LEU A 323 21.97 -34.37 0.60
CA LEU A 323 23.18 -34.92 0.02
C LEU A 323 23.85 -35.91 0.98
N ARG A 324 24.04 -35.52 2.24
CA ARG A 324 24.61 -36.40 3.29
C ARG A 324 23.79 -37.68 3.45
N LEU A 325 22.47 -37.57 3.45
CA LEU A 325 21.57 -38.73 3.53
C LEU A 325 21.73 -39.64 2.31
N SER A 326 21.81 -39.09 1.10
CA SER A 326 22.06 -39.87 -0.12
C SER A 326 23.38 -40.62 -0.06
N ASP A 327 24.45 -39.95 0.38
CA ASP A 327 25.78 -40.56 0.53
C ASP A 327 25.75 -41.73 1.53
N GLU A 328 25.11 -41.54 2.68
CA GLU A 328 24.93 -42.61 3.67
C GLU A 328 24.08 -43.77 3.13
N GLN A 329 23.02 -43.49 2.36
CA GLN A 329 22.24 -44.52 1.70
C GLN A 329 23.06 -45.30 0.66
N GLU A 330 23.93 -44.63 -0.09
CA GLU A 330 24.85 -45.28 -1.02
C GLU A 330 25.91 -46.12 -0.29
N ASN A 331 26.49 -45.60 0.80
CA ASN A 331 27.45 -46.33 1.64
C ASN A 331 26.83 -47.58 2.26
N ARG A 332 25.59 -47.47 2.74
CA ARG A 332 24.82 -48.61 3.25
C ARG A 332 24.59 -49.65 2.17
N ARG A 333 24.23 -49.25 0.94
CA ARG A 333 24.10 -50.16 -0.21
C ARG A 333 25.44 -50.87 -0.50
N LYS A 334 26.54 -50.12 -0.63
CA LYS A 334 27.88 -50.67 -0.87
C LYS A 334 28.32 -51.65 0.23
N LEU A 335 28.01 -51.37 1.49
CA LEU A 335 28.32 -52.28 2.60
C LEU A 335 27.44 -53.53 2.58
N GLY A 336 26.15 -53.38 2.26
CA GLY A 336 25.23 -54.49 2.04
C GLY A 336 25.71 -55.43 0.93
N ASP A 337 26.15 -54.87 -0.20
CA ASP A 337 26.68 -55.64 -1.33
C ASP A 337 27.96 -56.40 -0.96
N ARG A 338 28.87 -55.77 -0.20
CA ARG A 338 30.08 -56.43 0.32
C ARG A 338 29.75 -57.58 1.26
N LEU A 339 28.83 -57.38 2.21
CA LEU A 339 28.39 -58.42 3.13
C LEU A 339 27.73 -59.59 2.38
N SER A 340 26.92 -59.28 1.37
CA SER A 340 26.32 -60.30 0.50
C SER A 340 27.40 -61.09 -0.24
N HIS A 341 28.40 -60.42 -0.82
CA HIS A 341 29.51 -61.08 -1.50
C HIS A 341 30.30 -62.00 -0.58
N GLU A 342 30.66 -61.53 0.62
CA GLU A 342 31.36 -62.34 1.63
C GLU A 342 30.55 -63.56 2.06
N ARG A 343 29.24 -63.41 2.27
CA ARG A 343 28.34 -64.55 2.58
C ARG A 343 28.33 -65.57 1.45
N HIS A 344 28.23 -65.14 0.19
CA HIS A 344 28.26 -66.04 -0.96
C HIS A 344 29.62 -66.72 -1.10
N GLN A 345 30.72 -66.00 -0.88
CA GLN A 345 32.07 -66.56 -0.92
C GLN A 345 32.27 -67.61 0.18
N PHE A 346 31.89 -67.29 1.42
CA PHE A 346 31.93 -68.24 2.54
C PHE A 346 31.08 -69.49 2.27
N GLN A 347 29.89 -69.32 1.67
CA GLN A 347 29.03 -70.45 1.31
C GLN A 347 29.68 -71.34 0.25
N ARG A 348 30.31 -70.76 -0.78
CA ARG A 348 31.08 -71.53 -1.78
C ARG A 348 32.26 -72.26 -1.16
N ASP A 349 33.02 -71.62 -0.28
CA ASP A 349 34.16 -72.24 0.41
C ASP A 349 33.69 -73.39 1.32
N LYS A 350 32.54 -73.20 1.99
CA LYS A 350 31.89 -74.25 2.78
C LYS A 350 31.47 -75.45 1.92
N GLU A 351 30.90 -75.20 0.75
CA GLU A 351 30.54 -76.27 -0.21
C GLU A 351 31.78 -77.00 -0.72
N ALA A 352 32.83 -76.28 -1.13
CA ALA A 352 34.09 -76.86 -1.61
C ALA A 352 34.82 -77.68 -0.52
N THR A 353 34.84 -77.19 0.73
CA THR A 353 35.41 -77.95 1.85
C THR A 353 34.58 -79.19 2.18
N GLN A 354 33.25 -79.12 2.04
CA GLN A 354 32.37 -80.27 2.22
C GLN A 354 32.58 -81.32 1.11
N GLU A 355 32.72 -80.92 -0.15
CA GLU A 355 33.06 -81.81 -1.27
C GLU A 355 34.39 -82.55 -1.00
N LEU A 356 35.42 -81.82 -0.55
CA LEU A 356 36.71 -82.43 -0.18
C LEU A 356 36.56 -83.44 0.96
N ILE A 357 35.75 -83.14 1.98
CA ILE A 357 35.46 -84.07 3.09
C ILE A 357 34.77 -85.33 2.55
N GLU A 358 33.81 -85.19 1.64
CA GLU A 358 33.11 -86.32 1.03
C GLU A 358 34.06 -87.19 0.21
N ASP A 359 34.97 -86.60 -0.57
CA ASP A 359 35.96 -87.35 -1.33
C ASP A 359 36.96 -88.08 -0.42
N LEU A 360 37.42 -87.44 0.65
CA LEU A 360 38.25 -88.09 1.67
C LEU A 360 37.50 -89.25 2.37
N ARG A 361 36.20 -89.08 2.66
CA ARG A 361 35.36 -90.14 3.22
C ARG A 361 35.26 -91.32 2.25
N LYS A 362 35.00 -91.08 0.97
CA LYS A 362 35.00 -92.14 -0.06
C LYS A 362 36.36 -92.84 -0.12
N GLN A 363 37.48 -92.11 -0.13
CA GLN A 363 38.82 -92.71 -0.13
C GLN A 363 39.08 -93.57 1.13
N LEU A 364 38.64 -93.10 2.30
CA LEU A 364 38.74 -93.86 3.55
C LEU A 364 37.90 -95.15 3.49
N GLU A 365 36.68 -95.09 2.96
CA GLU A 365 35.84 -96.29 2.76
C GLU A 365 36.51 -97.28 1.80
N HIS A 366 37.07 -96.82 0.68
CA HIS A 366 37.81 -97.68 -0.26
C HIS A 366 39.03 -98.33 0.41
N LEU A 367 39.80 -97.58 1.20
CA LEU A 367 40.95 -98.09 1.95
C LEU A 367 40.54 -99.11 3.02
N GLN A 368 39.41 -98.89 3.70
CA GLN A 368 38.85 -99.83 4.67
C GLN A 368 38.47 -101.15 3.99
N LEU A 369 37.74 -101.10 2.88
CA LEU A 369 37.40 -102.28 2.07
C LEU A 369 38.65 -103.02 1.61
N PHE A 370 39.65 -102.30 1.11
CA PHE A 370 40.94 -102.90 0.69
C PHE A 370 41.67 -103.59 1.86
N LYS A 371 41.70 -102.98 3.05
CA LYS A 371 42.27 -103.60 4.26
C LYS A 371 41.53 -104.87 4.63
N LEU A 372 40.19 -104.84 4.66
CA LEU A 372 39.36 -106.01 4.94
C LEU A 372 39.63 -107.14 3.94
N GLU A 373 39.73 -106.84 2.64
CA GLU A 373 40.12 -107.83 1.64
C GLU A 373 41.54 -108.37 1.83
N ALA A 374 42.50 -107.51 2.21
CA ALA A 374 43.87 -107.92 2.47
C ALA A 374 43.98 -108.81 3.72
N GLU A 375 43.23 -108.51 4.78
CA GLU A 375 43.09 -109.33 5.98
C GLU A 375 42.36 -110.64 5.69
N GLN A 376 41.37 -110.64 4.80
CA GLN A 376 40.70 -111.87 4.35
C GLN A 376 41.66 -112.78 3.56
N ARG A 377 42.64 -112.20 2.84
CA ARG A 377 43.73 -112.93 2.18
C ARG A 377 44.87 -113.34 3.14
N LYS A 378 44.96 -112.74 4.33
CA LYS A 378 46.04 -112.93 5.32
C LYS A 378 45.43 -113.35 6.66
N GLY A 379 45.13 -114.64 6.81
CA GLY A 379 44.40 -115.21 7.95
C GLY A 379 44.84 -114.71 9.34
N ARG A 380 43.84 -114.59 10.24
CA ARG A 380 43.92 -114.09 11.62
C ARG A 380 45.21 -114.48 12.36
N GLY A 381 46.10 -113.52 12.56
CA GLY A 381 47.28 -113.66 13.41
C GLY A 381 47.01 -113.21 14.85
N SER A 382 47.07 -114.15 15.79
CA SER A 382 46.87 -113.97 17.24
C SER A 382 48.02 -113.21 17.94
N SER A 383 48.19 -111.92 17.67
CA SER A 383 49.19 -111.06 18.33
C SER A 383 48.60 -109.84 19.06
N MET A 384 47.27 -109.74 19.21
CA MET A 384 46.62 -108.51 19.73
C MET A 384 46.59 -108.38 21.26
N GLY A 385 46.66 -109.48 22.02
CA GLY A 385 46.35 -109.44 23.46
C GLY A 385 47.35 -108.64 24.34
N LEU A 386 48.63 -108.54 23.95
CA LEU A 386 49.65 -107.81 24.72
C LEU A 386 49.68 -106.31 24.38
N GLN A 387 49.29 -105.95 23.16
CA GLN A 387 49.15 -104.56 22.73
C GLN A 387 47.87 -103.95 23.29
N GLU A 388 46.77 -104.70 23.37
CA GLU A 388 45.51 -104.26 24.01
C GLU A 388 45.67 -103.91 25.50
N TYR A 389 46.55 -104.60 26.24
CA TYR A 389 46.78 -104.28 27.65
C TYR A 389 47.56 -102.97 27.85
N ASN A 390 48.62 -102.75 27.06
CA ASN A 390 49.34 -101.47 27.05
C ASN A 390 48.47 -100.31 26.53
N SER A 391 47.62 -100.57 25.53
CA SER A 391 46.64 -99.60 25.04
C SER A 391 45.59 -99.26 26.09
N ARG A 392 45.05 -100.24 26.82
CA ARG A 392 44.08 -100.01 27.92
C ARG A 392 44.67 -99.24 29.10
N ALA A 393 45.93 -99.50 29.46
CA ALA A 393 46.59 -98.74 30.52
C ALA A 393 46.76 -97.27 30.12
N ARG A 394 47.24 -97.02 28.89
CA ARG A 394 47.39 -95.68 28.34
C ARG A 394 46.06 -94.97 28.10
N GLU A 395 45.02 -95.71 27.72
CA GLU A 395 43.64 -95.21 27.60
C GLU A 395 43.11 -94.79 28.97
N SER A 396 43.31 -95.58 30.03
CA SER A 396 42.90 -95.20 31.39
C SER A 396 43.63 -93.95 31.91
N GLU A 397 44.92 -93.79 31.60
CA GLU A 397 45.68 -92.57 31.91
C GLU A 397 45.12 -91.35 31.16
N LEU A 398 44.86 -91.48 29.85
CA LEU A 398 44.26 -90.41 29.05
C LEU A 398 42.82 -90.09 29.50
N GLU A 399 42.04 -91.07 29.92
CA GLU A 399 40.71 -90.87 30.48
C GLU A 399 40.76 -90.15 31.83
N GLN A 400 41.75 -90.42 32.67
CA GLN A 400 41.98 -89.67 33.90
C GLN A 400 42.40 -88.24 33.59
N GLU A 401 43.27 -88.04 32.60
CA GLU A 401 43.71 -86.71 32.17
C GLU A 401 42.57 -85.91 31.53
N VAL A 402 41.72 -86.53 30.71
CA VAL A 402 40.50 -85.90 30.18
C VAL A 402 39.53 -85.55 31.29
N ARG A 403 39.37 -86.41 32.31
CA ARG A 403 38.53 -86.10 33.47
C ARG A 403 39.08 -84.91 34.26
N ARG A 404 40.39 -84.86 34.47
CA ARG A 404 41.09 -83.74 35.11
C ARG A 404 40.92 -82.45 34.31
N LEU A 405 41.21 -82.46 33.01
CA LEU A 405 41.06 -81.31 32.12
C LEU A 405 39.62 -80.84 31.98
N LYS A 406 38.63 -81.75 32.01
CA LYS A 406 37.20 -81.40 32.04
C LYS A 406 36.78 -80.79 33.37
N GLN A 407 37.44 -81.13 34.47
CA GLN A 407 37.21 -80.50 35.76
C GLN A 407 37.87 -79.13 35.81
N ASP A 408 39.12 -79.01 35.36
CA ASP A 408 39.84 -77.74 35.28
C ASP A 408 39.12 -76.75 34.34
N ASN A 409 38.61 -77.20 33.19
CA ASN A 409 37.79 -76.35 32.31
C ASN A 409 36.48 -75.89 32.97
N ARG A 410 35.84 -76.75 33.75
CA ARG A 410 34.63 -76.35 34.49
C ARG A 410 34.97 -75.29 35.53
N ASN A 411 36.05 -75.47 36.29
CA ASN A 411 36.53 -74.50 37.27
C ASN A 411 36.93 -73.17 36.60
N LEU A 412 37.64 -73.21 35.47
CA LEU A 412 38.02 -72.01 34.71
C LEU A 412 36.80 -71.28 34.15
N LYS A 413 35.78 -72.02 33.71
CA LYS A 413 34.53 -71.43 33.24
C LYS A 413 33.76 -70.76 34.37
N GLU A 414 33.68 -71.40 35.54
CA GLU A 414 33.07 -70.81 36.75
C GLU A 414 33.81 -69.53 37.16
N GLN A 415 35.14 -69.53 37.15
CA GLN A 415 35.95 -68.33 37.42
C GLN A 415 35.74 -67.23 36.36
N ASN A 416 35.63 -67.60 35.09
CA ASN A 416 35.38 -66.65 34.01
C ASN A 416 33.98 -66.03 34.14
N ASP A 417 32.97 -66.84 34.44
CA ASP A 417 31.59 -66.40 34.68
C ASP A 417 31.52 -65.48 35.91
N GLU A 418 32.29 -65.76 36.96
CA GLU A 418 32.39 -64.89 38.14
C GLU A 418 33.10 -63.56 37.83
N LEU A 419 34.21 -63.59 37.07
CA LEU A 419 34.90 -62.38 36.62
C LEU A 419 34.02 -61.53 35.69
N ASN A 420 33.28 -62.14 34.77
CA ASN A 420 32.31 -61.45 33.93
C ASN A 420 31.20 -60.82 34.78
N GLY A 421 30.72 -61.53 35.81
CA GLY A 421 29.80 -60.97 36.80
C GLY A 421 30.37 -59.75 37.53
N GLN A 422 31.65 -59.78 37.91
CA GLN A 422 32.34 -58.63 38.52
C GLN A 422 32.46 -57.45 37.56
N ILE A 423 32.79 -57.68 36.29
CA ILE A 423 32.87 -56.63 35.25
C ILE A 423 31.50 -55.96 35.07
N ILE A 424 30.43 -56.75 34.98
CA ILE A 424 29.07 -56.23 34.87
C ILE A 424 28.71 -55.40 36.10
N ASN A 425 29.05 -55.86 37.31
CA ASN A 425 28.76 -55.13 38.54
C ASN A 425 29.53 -53.80 38.63
N LEU A 426 30.81 -53.80 38.27
CA LEU A 426 31.64 -52.59 38.16
C LEU A 426 31.13 -51.64 37.07
N SER A 427 30.71 -52.16 35.93
CA SER A 427 30.09 -51.37 34.85
C SER A 427 28.79 -50.71 35.31
N ILE A 428 27.92 -51.46 36.00
CA ILE A 428 26.67 -50.92 36.56
C ILE A 428 26.96 -49.89 37.66
N GLN A 429 27.96 -50.11 38.52
CA GLN A 429 28.37 -49.09 39.50
C GLN A 429 28.97 -47.86 38.83
N GLY A 430 29.78 -48.02 37.78
CA GLY A 430 30.31 -46.92 36.99
C GLY A 430 29.20 -46.11 36.33
N ALA A 431 28.22 -46.78 35.73
CA ALA A 431 27.03 -46.14 35.17
C ALA A 431 26.18 -45.47 36.27
N LYS A 432 25.92 -46.15 37.40
CA LYS A 432 25.20 -45.56 38.54
C LYS A 432 25.91 -44.33 39.09
N ASN A 433 27.24 -44.33 39.16
CA ASN A 433 28.01 -43.18 39.60
C ASN A 433 27.89 -42.02 38.60
N LEU A 434 27.87 -42.28 37.29
CA LEU A 434 27.60 -41.26 36.26
C LEU A 434 26.17 -40.69 36.35
N PHE A 435 25.18 -41.53 36.68
CA PHE A 435 23.80 -41.08 36.88
C PHE A 435 23.57 -40.42 38.25
N SER A 436 24.38 -40.74 39.26
CA SER A 436 24.25 -40.23 40.63
C SER A 436 25.10 -38.97 40.88
N THR A 437 26.12 -38.70 40.07
CA THR A 437 26.71 -37.36 39.95
C THR A 437 25.64 -36.45 39.35
N SER A 438 24.87 -35.83 40.23
CA SER A 438 23.85 -34.84 39.89
C SER A 438 24.51 -33.72 39.10
N PHE A 439 23.79 -33.13 38.14
CA PHE A 439 24.23 -32.02 37.27
C PHE A 439 24.78 -30.76 38.01
N SER A 440 24.79 -30.77 39.34
CA SER A 440 25.22 -29.68 40.21
C SER A 440 26.74 -29.42 40.27
N GLU A 441 27.59 -30.26 39.65
CA GLU A 441 29.06 -30.07 39.64
C GLU A 441 29.68 -30.08 38.23
N SER A 442 28.94 -29.64 37.19
CA SER A 442 29.46 -29.49 35.83
C SER A 442 29.70 -28.01 35.49
N LEU A 443 30.74 -27.69 34.72
CA LEU A 443 31.08 -26.34 34.23
C LEU A 443 29.86 -25.61 33.61
N ALA A 444 28.92 -26.34 33.03
CA ALA A 444 27.68 -25.80 32.51
C ALA A 444 26.75 -25.23 33.60
N ALA A 445 26.73 -25.81 34.81
CA ALA A 445 25.95 -25.32 35.95
C ALA A 445 26.56 -24.04 36.55
N GLU A 446 27.89 -23.87 36.48
CA GLU A 446 28.56 -22.64 36.89
C GLU A 446 28.23 -21.48 35.93
N ILE A 447 28.21 -21.75 34.61
CA ILE A 447 27.78 -20.77 33.59
C ILE A 447 26.29 -20.41 33.75
N SER A 448 25.46 -21.36 34.18
CA SER A 448 24.03 -21.15 34.43
C SER A 448 23.72 -20.47 35.77
N SER A 449 24.72 -20.35 36.67
CA SER A 449 24.55 -19.80 38.02
C SER A 449 24.64 -18.28 38.08
N VAL A 450 25.17 -17.64 37.03
CA VAL A 450 25.01 -16.19 36.85
C VAL A 450 23.57 -15.95 36.43
N SER A 451 22.79 -15.36 37.34
CA SER A 451 21.39 -15.07 37.04
C SER A 451 21.30 -14.07 35.89
N ARG A 452 20.28 -14.20 35.05
CA ARG A 452 19.94 -13.20 34.02
C ARG A 452 19.92 -11.79 34.62
N ASP A 453 19.43 -11.68 35.85
CA ASP A 453 19.34 -10.41 36.58
C ASP A 453 20.74 -9.85 36.90
N GLU A 454 21.69 -10.68 37.38
CA GLU A 454 23.07 -10.24 37.60
C GLU A 454 23.80 -9.84 36.32
N LEU A 455 23.53 -10.53 35.21
CA LEU A 455 24.10 -10.17 33.89
C LEU A 455 23.53 -8.85 33.38
N MET A 456 22.20 -8.66 33.50
CA MET A 456 21.54 -7.42 33.11
C MET A 456 22.00 -6.24 33.97
N ASP A 457 22.16 -6.44 35.28
CA ASP A 457 22.71 -5.44 36.21
C ASP A 457 24.15 -5.05 35.84
N ALA A 458 24.98 -6.02 35.43
CA ALA A 458 26.36 -5.77 34.99
C ALA A 458 26.41 -4.98 33.67
N ILE A 459 25.53 -5.31 32.71
CA ILE A 459 25.39 -4.57 31.44
C ILE A 459 24.94 -3.13 31.72
N GLN A 460 23.93 -2.93 32.56
CA GLN A 460 23.42 -1.60 32.88
C GLN A 460 24.48 -0.72 33.56
N LYS A 461 25.28 -1.29 34.49
CA LYS A 461 26.42 -0.58 35.08
C LYS A 461 27.49 -0.23 34.05
N GLN A 462 27.74 -1.12 33.09
CA GLN A 462 28.69 -0.86 32.02
C GLN A 462 28.21 0.26 31.08
N GLU A 463 26.92 0.30 30.76
CA GLU A 463 26.30 1.38 29.98
C GLU A 463 26.39 2.73 30.70
N GLU A 464 26.15 2.77 32.01
CA GLU A 464 26.29 3.99 32.81
C GLU A 464 27.75 4.50 32.80
N ILE A 465 28.72 3.60 32.95
CA ILE A 465 30.15 3.96 32.88
C ILE A 465 30.50 4.47 31.49
N ASN A 466 30.02 3.83 30.43
CA ASN A 466 30.26 4.27 29.06
C ASN A 466 29.67 5.66 28.81
N PHE A 467 28.45 5.93 29.27
CA PHE A 467 27.83 7.25 29.15
C PHE A 467 28.65 8.33 29.88
N ARG A 468 29.15 8.02 31.08
CA ARG A 468 30.02 8.92 31.85
C ARG A 468 31.38 9.13 31.19
N LEU A 469 31.96 8.09 30.58
CA LEU A 469 33.20 8.21 29.81
C LEU A 469 33.00 9.06 28.57
N GLN A 470 31.86 8.94 27.91
CA GLN A 470 31.52 9.74 26.73
C GLN A 470 31.36 11.22 27.08
N ASP A 471 30.61 11.57 28.12
CA ASP A 471 30.52 12.95 28.63
C ASP A 471 31.90 13.51 29.05
N TYR A 472 32.76 12.67 29.65
CA TYR A 472 34.12 13.07 29.98
C TYR A 472 34.99 13.33 28.74
N ILE A 473 34.92 12.45 27.74
CA ILE A 473 35.61 12.61 26.46
C ILE A 473 35.11 13.87 25.75
N ASP A 474 33.80 14.10 25.68
CA ASP A 474 33.22 15.27 25.04
C ASP A 474 33.70 16.56 25.70
N ARG A 475 33.75 16.60 27.04
CA ARG A 475 34.32 17.74 27.77
C ARG A 475 35.80 17.97 27.48
N ILE A 476 36.59 16.89 27.36
CA ILE A 476 38.00 16.99 26.97
C ILE A 476 38.13 17.49 25.53
N ILE A 477 37.34 16.96 24.60
CA ILE A 477 37.37 17.38 23.19
C ILE A 477 37.05 18.87 23.09
N VAL A 478 36.00 19.35 23.77
CA VAL A 478 35.66 20.78 23.82
C VAL A 478 36.83 21.60 24.38
N ALA A 479 37.42 21.18 25.51
CA ALA A 479 38.56 21.88 26.10
C ALA A 479 39.80 21.92 25.18
N ILE A 480 40.05 20.84 24.43
CA ILE A 480 41.14 20.78 23.44
C ILE A 480 40.83 21.70 22.25
N MET A 481 39.60 21.69 21.74
CA MET A 481 39.17 22.60 20.66
C MET A 481 39.35 24.07 21.05
N GLU A 482 39.11 24.42 22.32
CA GLU A 482 39.27 25.78 22.84
C GLU A 482 40.74 26.17 23.09
N THR A 483 41.60 25.23 23.47
CA THR A 483 42.98 25.53 23.91
C THR A 483 44.04 25.32 22.83
N ASN A 484 43.95 24.22 22.07
CA ASN A 484 44.88 23.90 20.99
C ASN A 484 44.29 22.81 20.05
N PRO A 485 43.60 23.20 18.96
CA PRO A 485 42.89 22.26 18.09
C PRO A 485 43.82 21.33 17.30
N SER A 486 45.10 21.66 17.14
CA SER A 486 46.07 20.83 16.39
C SER A 486 46.33 19.45 17.00
N ILE A 487 45.93 19.23 18.27
CA ILE A 487 46.04 17.93 18.95
C ILE A 487 45.02 16.91 18.41
N LEU A 488 43.91 17.36 17.84
CA LEU A 488 42.86 16.50 17.28
C LEU A 488 43.08 16.14 15.80
N GLU A 489 44.13 16.68 15.16
CA GLU A 489 44.48 16.33 13.79
C GLU A 489 45.11 14.92 13.76
N VAL A 490 44.35 13.97 13.23
CA VAL A 490 44.87 12.64 12.88
C VAL A 490 45.81 12.81 11.69
N LYS A 491 47.10 12.51 11.89
CA LYS A 491 48.12 12.56 10.84
C LYS A 491 48.04 11.41 9.85
#